data_AF-A0A954AWT6-F1
#
_entry.id   AF-A0A954AWT6-F1
#
_cell.length_a   1.000
_cell.length_b   1.000
_cell.length_c   1.000
_cell.angle_alpha   90.00
_cell.angle_beta   90.00
_cell.angle_gamma   90.00
#
_symmetry.space_group_name_H-M   'P 1'
#
loop_
_entity.id
_entity.type
_entity.pdbx_description
1 polymer ?
#
loop_
_entity_poly.entity_id
_entity_poly.type
_entity_poly.pdbx_seq_one_letter_code
_entity_poly.pdbx_strand_id
1 'polypeptide(L)'
;MIRRCAQCRQPTLLPVSRRMQVYNSVIRYKCDNCSAEVDITPAASIGVLTMVGVLAFSFWGWITFGRGGEVSITSLSLFAAAVIIFSLIAFAPLAKHFRNPLVKAGARNCPPLDAGGDHIAKRPILWVERLGYFAGLLVPVVVILGVLGVAALIGYINFTYFSN
;
A
#
# COMPACT_ATOMS: atom_id res chain seq x y z
N MET A 1 -11.43 -1.94 14.48
CA MET A 1 -10.31 -2.13 15.43
C MET A 1 -10.18 -0.87 16.26
N ILE A 2 -10.03 -0.99 17.57
CA ILE A 2 -9.82 0.15 18.46
C ILE A 2 -8.33 0.49 18.51
N ARG A 3 -8.02 1.79 18.46
CA ARG A 3 -6.65 2.30 18.60
C ARG A 3 -6.55 3.20 19.82
N ARG A 4 -5.33 3.30 20.37
CA ARG A 4 -5.02 4.28 21.40
C ARG A 4 -4.88 5.66 20.75
N CYS A 5 -5.56 6.66 21.28
CA CYS A 5 -5.42 8.04 20.82
C CYS A 5 -4.09 8.62 21.28
N ALA A 6 -3.33 9.24 20.37
CA ALA A 6 -2.06 9.89 20.71
C ALA A 6 -2.22 11.05 21.71
N GLN A 7 -3.37 11.73 21.72
CA GLN A 7 -3.58 12.96 22.49
C GLN A 7 -4.04 12.67 23.93
N CYS A 8 -5.03 11.80 24.12
CA CYS A 8 -5.53 11.44 25.46
C CYS A 8 -5.00 10.10 26.00
N ARG A 9 -4.20 9.36 25.20
CA ARG A 9 -3.63 8.03 25.53
C ARG A 9 -4.64 6.94 25.89
N GLN A 10 -5.92 7.18 25.68
CA GLN A 10 -7.00 6.22 25.94
C GLN A 10 -7.36 5.39 24.71
N PRO A 11 -7.87 4.15 24.88
CA PRO A 11 -8.29 3.26 23.81
C PRO A 11 -9.70 3.63 23.28
N THR A 12 -9.91 4.88 22.90
CA THR A 12 -11.22 5.45 22.54
C THR A 12 -11.27 5.93 21.09
N LEU A 13 -10.27 5.58 20.27
CA LEU A 13 -10.22 5.95 18.87
C LEU A 13 -11.05 4.97 18.04
N LEU A 14 -12.23 5.43 17.59
CA LEU A 14 -13.20 4.63 16.84
C LEU A 14 -13.24 5.06 15.37
N PRO A 15 -13.33 4.11 14.43
CA PRO A 15 -13.44 4.45 13.02
C PRO A 15 -14.83 5.03 12.69
N VAL A 16 -14.88 6.18 12.03
CA VAL A 16 -16.11 6.94 11.72
C VAL A 16 -16.48 6.87 10.25
N SER A 17 -15.50 7.03 9.37
CA SER A 17 -15.72 6.93 7.93
C SER A 17 -14.55 6.28 7.23
N ARG A 18 -14.83 5.71 6.06
CA ARG A 18 -13.84 5.13 5.16
C ARG A 18 -14.01 5.79 3.80
N ARG A 19 -12.95 6.41 3.31
CA ARG A 19 -12.88 6.94 1.93
C ARG A 19 -12.01 6.01 1.11
N MET A 20 -12.56 5.45 0.04
CA MET A 20 -11.79 4.74 -0.97
C MET A 20 -11.36 5.75 -2.04
N GLN A 21 -10.07 5.88 -2.24
CA GLN A 21 -9.46 6.53 -3.41
C GLN A 21 -8.89 5.42 -4.31
N VAL A 22 -8.72 5.73 -5.60
CA VAL A 22 -8.29 4.77 -6.64
C VAL A 22 -7.07 3.94 -6.23
N TYR A 23 -6.13 4.53 -5.49
CA TYR A 23 -4.88 3.88 -5.07
C TYR A 23 -4.70 3.79 -3.55
N ASN A 24 -5.67 4.25 -2.77
CA ASN A 24 -5.52 4.32 -1.32
C ASN A 24 -6.86 4.26 -0.60
N SER A 25 -6.96 3.46 0.45
CA SER A 25 -8.07 3.56 1.39
C SER A 25 -7.62 4.39 2.59
N VAL A 26 -8.46 5.34 3.02
CA VAL A 26 -8.18 6.13 4.22
C VAL A 26 -9.33 5.91 5.18
N ILE A 27 -8.99 5.45 6.38
CA ILE A 27 -9.96 5.26 7.46
C ILE A 27 -9.81 6.44 8.41
N ARG A 28 -10.87 7.24 8.53
CA ARG A 28 -10.94 8.33 9.50
C ARG A 28 -11.39 7.75 10.85
N TYR A 29 -10.61 8.03 11.88
CA TYR A 29 -10.92 7.69 13.25
C TYR A 29 -11.22 8.96 14.04
N LYS A 30 -12.16 8.88 14.99
CA LYS A 30 -12.46 9.95 15.94
C LYS A 30 -12.30 9.42 17.36
N CYS A 31 -11.67 10.20 18.22
CA CYS A 31 -11.57 9.92 19.64
C CYS A 31 -12.88 10.30 20.33
N ASP A 32 -13.47 9.38 21.07
CA ASP A 32 -14.70 9.64 21.83
C ASP A 32 -14.48 10.65 22.97
N ASN A 33 -13.28 10.63 23.58
CA ASN A 33 -12.99 11.47 24.75
C ASN A 33 -12.54 12.90 24.39
N CYS A 34 -11.60 13.05 23.45
CA CYS A 34 -11.05 14.38 23.09
C CYS A 34 -11.51 14.90 21.72
N SER A 35 -12.44 14.20 21.04
CA SER A 35 -12.92 14.54 19.71
C SER A 35 -11.86 14.66 18.60
N ALA A 36 -10.60 14.29 18.88
CA ALA A 36 -9.52 14.35 17.91
C ALA A 36 -9.78 13.39 16.73
N GLU A 37 -9.58 13.89 15.51
CA GLU A 37 -9.72 13.12 14.27
C GLU A 37 -8.36 12.74 13.71
N VAL A 38 -8.21 11.49 13.28
CA VAL A 38 -6.98 10.97 12.68
C VAL A 38 -7.32 10.13 11.46
N ASP A 39 -6.75 10.52 10.32
CA ASP A 39 -6.83 9.76 9.07
C ASP A 39 -5.66 8.76 9.01
N ILE A 40 -5.98 7.46 9.03
CA ILE A 40 -5.02 6.36 9.01
C ILE A 40 -5.21 5.53 7.73
N THR A 41 -4.17 5.50 6.92
CA THR A 41 -4.03 4.62 5.76
C THR A 41 -3.80 3.18 6.22
N PRO A 42 -4.48 2.16 5.70
CA PRO A 42 -4.19 0.77 6.04
C PRO A 42 -2.77 0.36 5.69
N ALA A 43 -2.19 -0.52 6.51
CA ALA A 43 -0.84 -1.01 6.32
C ALA A 43 -0.64 -1.72 4.98
N ALA A 44 -1.68 -2.37 4.45
CA ALA A 44 -1.62 -3.02 3.15
C ALA A 44 -1.47 -2.02 2.00
N SER A 45 -2.17 -0.87 2.03
CA SER A 45 -2.01 0.19 1.03
C SER A 45 -0.62 0.80 1.07
N ILE A 46 -0.03 0.94 2.26
CA ILE A 46 1.38 1.33 2.41
C ILE A 46 2.27 0.31 1.71
N GLY A 47 2.07 -0.99 1.99
CA GLY A 47 2.81 -2.09 1.33
C GLY A 47 2.70 -2.09 -0.19
N VAL A 48 1.51 -1.88 -0.74
CA VAL A 48 1.31 -1.75 -2.20
C VAL A 48 2.14 -0.60 -2.75
N LEU A 49 2.07 0.57 -2.12
CA LEU A 49 2.85 1.74 -2.54
C LEU A 49 4.35 1.44 -2.48
N THR A 50 4.85 0.85 -1.39
CA THR A 50 6.28 0.51 -1.27
C THR A 50 6.72 -0.43 -2.37
N MET A 51 5.96 -1.49 -2.66
CA MET A 51 6.35 -2.44 -3.70
C MET A 51 6.32 -1.83 -5.09
N VAL A 52 5.29 -1.03 -5.42
CA VAL A 52 5.24 -0.31 -6.70
C VAL A 52 6.45 0.61 -6.84
N GLY A 53 6.82 1.32 -5.78
CA GLY A 53 8.05 2.13 -5.75
C GLY A 53 9.30 1.31 -5.97
N VAL A 54 9.46 0.20 -5.25
CA VAL A 54 10.61 -0.71 -5.42
C VAL A 54 10.71 -1.19 -6.86
N LEU A 55 9.62 -1.66 -7.46
CA LEU A 55 9.60 -2.11 -8.85
C LEU A 55 9.96 -0.99 -9.83
N ALA A 56 9.41 0.22 -9.63
CA ALA A 56 9.71 1.37 -10.47
C ALA A 56 11.19 1.80 -10.36
N PHE A 57 11.75 1.85 -9.15
CA PHE A 57 13.16 2.16 -8.95
C PHE A 57 14.10 1.05 -9.43
N SER A 58 13.71 -0.22 -9.30
CA SER A 58 14.46 -1.34 -9.88
C SER A 58 14.50 -1.25 -11.40
N PHE A 59 13.37 -0.96 -12.04
CA PHE A 59 13.30 -0.76 -13.48
C PHE A 59 14.10 0.47 -13.94
N TRP A 60 13.94 1.59 -13.24
CA TRP A 60 14.70 2.81 -13.56
C TRP A 60 16.20 2.61 -13.37
N GLY A 61 16.61 2.00 -12.26
CA GLY A 61 18.00 1.67 -11.96
C GLY A 61 18.60 0.70 -12.98
N TRP A 62 17.82 -0.28 -13.45
CA TRP A 62 18.24 -1.15 -14.55
C TRP A 62 18.50 -0.35 -15.82
N ILE A 63 17.61 0.56 -16.20
CA ILE A 63 17.77 1.38 -17.41
C ILE A 63 19.01 2.28 -17.31
N THR A 64 19.22 2.92 -16.16
CA THR A 64 20.29 3.91 -15.99
C THR A 64 21.65 3.30 -15.73
N PHE A 65 21.71 2.16 -15.04
CA PHE A 65 22.96 1.57 -14.55
C PHE A 65 23.21 0.14 -15.04
N GLY A 66 22.26 -0.48 -15.75
CA GLY A 66 22.38 -1.86 -16.24
C GLY A 66 23.28 -2.02 -17.47
N ARG A 67 23.63 -0.93 -18.15
CA ARG A 67 24.66 -0.92 -19.19
C ARG A 67 25.97 -0.48 -18.53
N GLY A 68 27.03 -1.28 -18.67
CA GLY A 68 28.35 -1.07 -18.04
C GLY A 68 29.15 0.15 -18.51
N GLY A 69 28.48 1.24 -18.88
CA GLY A 69 29.10 2.54 -19.12
C GLY A 69 29.38 3.29 -17.81
N GLU A 70 30.14 4.38 -17.90
CA GLU A 70 30.47 5.22 -16.75
C GLU A 70 29.21 5.83 -16.13
N VAL A 71 28.98 5.53 -14.86
CA VAL A 71 27.86 6.08 -14.09
C VAL A 71 28.18 7.54 -13.75
N SER A 72 27.46 8.46 -14.37
CA SER A 72 27.61 9.89 -14.05
C SER A 72 27.16 10.17 -12.62
N ILE A 73 27.94 10.93 -11.86
CA ILE A 73 27.59 11.39 -10.50
C ILE A 73 26.22 12.08 -10.47
N THR A 74 25.86 12.81 -11.54
CA THR A 74 24.56 13.47 -11.66
C THR A 74 23.40 12.48 -11.73
N SER A 75 23.56 11.37 -12.46
CA SER A 75 22.54 10.32 -12.53
C SER A 75 22.37 9.60 -11.19
N LEU A 76 23.47 9.36 -10.49
CA LEU A 76 23.46 8.74 -9.16
C LEU A 76 22.78 9.65 -8.12
N SER A 77 23.09 10.96 -8.12
CA SER A 77 22.51 11.90 -7.17
C SER A 77 21.02 12.11 -7.40
N LEU A 78 20.56 12.19 -8.65
CA LEU A 78 19.13 12.27 -8.98
C LEU A 78 18.38 11.02 -8.57
N PHE A 79 18.94 9.83 -8.83
CA PHE A 79 18.34 8.57 -8.41
C PHE A 79 18.23 8.48 -6.89
N ALA A 80 19.30 8.80 -6.17
CA ALA A 80 19.32 8.81 -4.71
C ALA A 80 18.31 9.80 -4.12
N ALA A 81 18.25 11.03 -4.65
CA ALA A 81 17.28 12.03 -4.20
C ALA A 81 15.83 11.54 -4.39
N ALA A 82 15.52 10.93 -5.54
CA ALA A 82 14.20 10.39 -5.81
C ALA A 82 13.83 9.25 -4.85
N VAL A 83 14.76 8.33 -4.57
CA VAL A 83 14.56 7.24 -3.60
C VAL A 83 14.29 7.80 -2.19
N ILE A 84 15.05 8.82 -1.77
CA ILE A 84 14.86 9.47 -0.47
C ILE A 84 13.48 10.13 -0.39
N ILE A 85 13.13 10.96 -1.37
CA ILE A 85 11.83 11.67 -1.41
C ILE A 85 10.68 10.65 -1.40
N PHE A 86 10.77 9.61 -2.23
CA PHE A 86 9.77 8.56 -2.26
C PHE A 86 9.64 7.84 -0.91
N SER A 87 10.77 7.48 -0.29
CA SER A 87 10.77 6.81 1.02
C SER A 87 10.09 7.66 2.09
N LEU A 88 10.37 8.97 2.11
CA LEU A 88 9.71 9.90 3.04
C LEU A 88 8.20 9.91 2.84
N ILE A 89 7.72 9.92 1.59
CA ILE A 89 6.28 9.91 1.28
C ILE A 89 5.65 8.55 1.64
N ALA A 90 6.29 7.44 1.27
CA ALA A 90 5.78 6.09 1.48
C ALA A 90 5.69 5.73 2.98
N PHE A 91 6.67 6.17 3.78
CA PHE A 91 6.73 5.84 5.21
C PHE A 91 6.12 6.91 6.13
N ALA A 92 5.81 8.12 5.65
CA ALA A 92 5.12 9.14 6.46
C ALA A 92 3.81 8.64 7.13
N PRO A 93 2.94 7.85 6.45
CA PRO A 93 1.75 7.29 7.08
C PRO A 93 2.06 6.31 8.22
N LEU A 94 3.23 5.65 8.20
CA LEU A 94 3.64 4.69 9.22
C LEU A 94 3.82 5.36 10.59
N ALA A 95 4.23 6.63 10.62
CA ALA A 95 4.31 7.42 11.85
C ALA A 95 2.94 7.50 12.56
N LYS A 96 1.83 7.56 11.81
CA LYS A 96 0.48 7.58 12.39
C LYS A 96 0.11 6.23 13.03
N HIS A 97 0.61 5.12 12.50
CA HIS A 97 0.44 3.80 13.09
C HIS A 97 1.20 3.67 14.42
N PHE A 98 2.43 4.18 14.48
CA PHE A 98 3.21 4.15 15.72
C PHE A 98 2.64 5.08 16.80
N ARG A 99 2.17 6.28 16.41
CA ARG A 99 1.52 7.22 17.34
C ARG A 99 0.16 6.73 17.84
N ASN A 100 -0.54 5.91 17.05
CA ASN A 100 -1.87 5.38 17.39
C ASN A 100 -1.87 3.84 17.30
N PRO A 101 -1.20 3.14 18.25
CA PRO A 101 -1.06 1.70 18.22
C PRO A 101 -2.41 1.00 18.39
N LEU A 102 -2.50 -0.20 17.82
CA LEU A 102 -3.65 -1.09 18.01
C LEU A 102 -3.64 -1.63 19.45
N VAL A 103 -4.81 -1.66 20.08
CA VAL A 103 -4.94 -2.19 21.44
C VAL A 103 -5.33 -3.66 21.34
N LYS A 104 -4.44 -4.55 21.80
CA LYS A 104 -4.74 -5.98 21.96
C LYS A 104 -5.52 -6.17 23.27
N ALA A 105 -6.84 -6.08 23.22
CA ALA A 105 -7.70 -6.59 24.29
C ALA A 105 -9.16 -6.66 23.80
N GLY A 106 -9.78 -7.83 23.98
CA GLY A 106 -11.22 -8.08 24.01
C GLY A 106 -12.06 -7.34 22.97
N ALA A 107 -12.43 -8.03 21.90
CA ALA A 107 -13.25 -7.54 20.80
C ALA A 107 -14.50 -6.74 21.27
N ARG A 108 -14.36 -5.42 21.39
CA ARG A 108 -15.51 -4.55 21.08
C ARG A 108 -15.74 -4.71 19.59
N ASN A 109 -16.86 -5.33 19.23
CA ASN A 109 -17.36 -5.41 17.88
C ASN A 109 -17.53 -3.99 17.33
N CYS A 110 -16.47 -3.45 16.73
CA CYS A 110 -16.61 -2.22 15.95
C CYS A 110 -17.63 -2.51 14.86
N PRO A 111 -18.67 -1.69 14.69
CA PRO A 111 -19.59 -1.86 13.58
C PRO A 111 -18.79 -1.91 12.27
N PRO A 112 -19.15 -2.79 11.32
CA PRO A 112 -18.51 -2.81 10.03
C PRO A 112 -18.68 -1.42 9.40
N LEU A 113 -17.57 -0.72 9.14
CA LEU A 113 -17.67 0.50 8.36
C LEU A 113 -18.07 0.12 6.95
N ASP A 114 -19.25 0.56 6.54
CA ASP A 114 -19.55 0.63 5.14
C ASP A 114 -18.52 1.51 4.46
N ALA A 115 -17.77 0.90 3.54
CA ALA A 115 -16.99 1.69 2.60
C ALA A 115 -18.01 2.45 1.76
N GLY A 116 -18.10 3.76 1.97
CA GLY A 116 -18.92 4.63 1.14
C GLY A 116 -18.44 4.51 -0.31
N GLY A 117 -19.39 4.20 -1.21
CA GLY A 117 -19.15 4.06 -2.65
C GLY A 117 -19.13 2.60 -3.14
N ASP A 118 -19.91 2.34 -4.18
CA ASP A 118 -19.83 1.13 -5.01
C ASP A 118 -18.53 1.14 -5.83
N HIS A 119 -17.40 0.85 -5.17
CA HIS A 119 -16.17 0.56 -5.88
C HIS A 119 -16.12 -0.93 -6.25
N ILE A 120 -15.96 -1.22 -7.54
CA ILE A 120 -15.81 -2.59 -8.09
C ILE A 120 -14.70 -3.37 -7.36
N ALA A 121 -13.67 -2.68 -6.88
CA ALA A 121 -12.54 -3.26 -6.16
C ALA A 121 -12.74 -3.37 -4.62
N LYS A 122 -13.93 -3.09 -4.08
CA LYS A 122 -14.17 -3.03 -2.62
C LYS A 122 -13.84 -4.36 -1.91
N ARG A 123 -14.29 -5.50 -2.44
CA ARG A 123 -14.02 -6.84 -1.89
C ARG A 123 -12.54 -7.22 -1.88
N PRO A 124 -11.79 -7.15 -3.01
CA PRO A 124 -10.39 -7.52 -3.01
C PRO A 124 -9.54 -6.59 -2.13
N ILE A 125 -9.81 -5.28 -2.13
CA ILE A 125 -9.09 -4.31 -1.28
C ILE A 125 -9.30 -4.64 0.21
N LEU A 126 -10.54 -4.91 0.64
CA LEU A 126 -10.85 -5.29 2.02
C LEU A 126 -10.16 -6.60 2.44
N TRP A 127 -10.02 -7.55 1.52
CA TRP A 127 -9.32 -8.81 1.78
C TRP A 127 -7.82 -8.59 1.98
N VAL A 128 -7.19 -7.82 1.10
CA VAL A 128 -5.76 -7.46 1.19
C VAL A 128 -5.47 -6.67 2.47
N GLU A 129 -6.34 -5.74 2.86
CA GLU A 129 -6.22 -4.99 4.11
C GLU A 129 -6.16 -5.87 5.37
N ARG A 130 -6.89 -6.99 5.39
CA ARG A 130 -6.89 -7.92 6.54
C ARG A 130 -5.55 -8.63 6.72
N LEU A 131 -4.84 -8.88 5.63
CA LEU A 131 -3.56 -9.59 5.64
C LEU A 131 -2.37 -8.67 5.99
N GLY A 132 -2.58 -7.35 5.98
CA GLY A 132 -1.62 -6.36 6.48
C GLY A 132 -0.54 -5.97 5.46
N TYR A 133 0.57 -5.45 5.97
CA TYR A 133 1.64 -4.84 5.16
C TYR A 133 2.25 -5.80 4.13
N PHE A 134 2.56 -7.03 4.55
CA PHE A 134 3.21 -8.03 3.69
C PHE A 134 2.34 -8.47 2.51
N ALA A 135 1.03 -8.62 2.72
CA ALA A 135 0.12 -8.88 1.60
C ALA A 135 0.07 -7.70 0.65
N GLY A 136 0.08 -6.47 1.18
CA GLY A 136 0.24 -5.27 0.36
C GLY A 136 1.48 -5.31 -0.54
N LEU A 137 2.62 -5.76 -0.02
CA LEU A 137 3.85 -5.92 -0.80
C LEU A 137 3.72 -6.98 -1.90
N LEU A 138 3.07 -8.11 -1.63
CA LEU A 138 2.99 -9.22 -2.58
C LEU A 138 1.98 -8.98 -3.71
N VAL A 139 0.92 -8.20 -3.47
CA VAL A 139 -0.16 -8.00 -4.45
C VAL A 139 0.35 -7.50 -5.80
N PRO A 140 1.18 -6.42 -5.89
CA PRO A 140 1.71 -5.99 -7.18
C PRO A 140 2.52 -7.07 -7.90
N VAL A 141 3.31 -7.86 -7.17
CA VAL A 141 4.11 -8.95 -7.74
C VAL A 141 3.22 -10.04 -8.33
N VAL A 142 2.21 -10.48 -7.57
CA VAL A 142 1.26 -11.51 -8.01
C VAL A 142 0.50 -11.04 -9.25
N VAL A 143 0.07 -9.78 -9.29
CA VAL A 143 -0.61 -9.21 -10.46
C VAL A 143 0.30 -9.21 -11.68
N ILE A 144 1.56 -8.77 -11.53
CA ILE A 144 2.53 -8.76 -12.63
C ILE A 144 2.81 -10.18 -13.13
N LEU A 145 3.05 -11.14 -12.23
CA LEU A 145 3.28 -12.54 -12.59
C LEU A 145 2.06 -13.16 -13.28
N GLY A 146 0.85 -12.83 -12.82
CA GLY A 146 -0.39 -13.27 -13.47
C GLY A 146 -0.51 -12.74 -14.90
N VAL A 147 -0.26 -11.45 -15.11
CA VAL A 147 -0.30 -10.84 -16.46
C VAL A 147 0.78 -11.43 -17.36
N LEU A 148 2.02 -11.55 -16.88
CA LEU A 148 3.11 -12.15 -17.64
C LEU A 148 2.86 -13.63 -17.95
N GLY A 149 2.28 -14.38 -17.01
CA GLY A 149 1.90 -15.78 -17.21
C GLY A 149 0.83 -15.94 -18.29
N VAL A 150 -0.21 -15.10 -18.27
CA VAL A 150 -1.26 -15.10 -19.32
C VAL A 150 -0.67 -14.71 -20.68
N ALA A 151 0.18 -13.69 -20.73
CA ALA A 151 0.85 -13.29 -21.96
C ALA A 151 1.74 -14.39 -22.54
N ALA A 152 2.52 -15.08 -21.69
CA ALA A 152 3.35 -16.20 -22.09
C ALA A 152 2.52 -17.39 -22.60
N LEU A 153 1.39 -17.71 -21.96
CA LEU A 153 0.48 -18.76 -22.40
C LEU A 153 -0.12 -18.44 -23.78
N ILE A 154 -0.57 -17.20 -24.00
CA ILE A 154 -1.08 -16.76 -25.30
C ILE A 154 0.01 -16.86 -26.36
N GLY A 155 1.23 -16.41 -26.05
CA GLY A 155 2.38 -16.52 -26.95
C GLY A 155 2.69 -17.97 -27.32
N TYR A 156 2.66 -18.88 -26.34
CA TYR A 156 2.88 -20.30 -26.55
C TYR A 156 1.81 -20.95 -27.45
N ILE A 157 0.53 -20.65 -27.20
CA ILE A 157 -0.58 -21.14 -28.03
C ILE A 157 -0.44 -20.61 -29.47
N ASN A 158 -0.14 -19.32 -29.63
CA ASN A 158 0.04 -18.71 -30.94
C ASN A 158 1.17 -19.38 -31.72
N PHE A 159 2.34 -19.50 -31.09
CA PHE A 159 3.50 -20.17 -31.67
C PHE A 159 3.22 -21.64 -32.05
N THR A 160 2.51 -22.39 -31.18
CA THR A 160 2.29 -23.83 -31.39
C THR A 160 1.25 -24.12 -32.46
N TYR A 161 0.18 -23.30 -32.56
CA TYR A 161 -0.98 -23.62 -33.40
C TYR A 161 -1.12 -22.74 -34.65
N PHE A 162 -0.49 -21.56 -34.71
CA PHE A 162 -0.67 -20.61 -35.81
C PHE A 162 0.63 -20.25 -36.55
N SER A 163 1.78 -20.75 -36.10
CA SER A 163 3.09 -20.53 -36.73
C SER A 163 3.60 -21.73 -37.55
N ASN A 164 2.77 -22.77 -37.73
CA ASN A 164 2.93 -23.83 -38.74
C ASN A 164 1.98 -23.56 -39.91
#